data_AF-A0A4Q7IZ63-F1
#
_entry.id   AF-A0A4Q7IZ63-F1
#
_cell.length_a   1.000
_cell.length_b   1.000
_cell.length_c   1.000
_cell.angle_alpha   90.00
_cell.angle_beta   90.00
_cell.angle_gamma   90.00
#
_symmetry.space_group_name_H-M   'P 1'
#
loop_
_entity.id
_entity.type
_entity.pdbx_description
1 polymer ?
#
loop_
_entity_poly.entity_id
_entity_poly.type
_entity_poly.pdbx_seq_one_letter_code
_entity_poly.pdbx_strand_id
1 'polypeptide(L)'
;MRLLAATGGPSGDFAAEVVAGRRQPHELLAHGPVREELLVQAQGLSRLIDALPAEVRQRLAAEAWAGLEQQVAELATMDAETVEATEDGLRELAARAADRESPAAADRDPGDDDDGWYDRPYLEQV
;
A
#
# COMPACT_ATOMS: atom_id res chain seq x y z
N MET A 1 -14.76 -5.24 2.09
CA MET A 1 -14.27 -5.83 0.82
C MET A 1 -14.23 -4.85 -0.34
N ARG A 2 -15.18 -3.90 -0.46
CA ARG A 2 -15.15 -2.91 -1.56
C ARG A 2 -13.92 -2.00 -1.55
N LEU A 3 -13.45 -1.59 -0.36
CA LEU A 3 -12.19 -0.82 -0.22
C LEU A 3 -10.96 -1.60 -0.65
N LEU A 4 -10.84 -2.85 -0.20
CA LEU A 4 -9.74 -3.73 -0.62
C LEU A 4 -9.79 -3.95 -2.13
N ALA A 5 -10.99 -4.11 -2.72
CA ALA A 5 -11.15 -4.21 -4.17
C ALA A 5 -10.66 -2.97 -4.95
N ALA A 6 -10.65 -1.80 -4.33
CA ALA A 6 -10.16 -0.57 -4.95
C ALA A 6 -8.63 -0.41 -4.87
N THR A 7 -7.91 -1.19 -4.04
CA THR A 7 -6.45 -1.08 -3.93
C THR A 7 -5.71 -1.73 -5.09
N GLY A 8 -6.38 -2.56 -5.89
CA GLY A 8 -5.74 -3.41 -6.89
C GLY A 8 -4.80 -4.45 -6.25
N GLY A 9 -4.09 -5.20 -7.09
CA GLY A 9 -3.20 -6.28 -6.66
C GLY A 9 -3.95 -7.52 -6.15
N PRO A 10 -3.22 -8.58 -5.73
CA PRO A 10 -3.81 -9.86 -5.39
C PRO A 10 -4.94 -9.81 -4.35
N SER A 11 -4.77 -9.04 -3.27
CA SER A 11 -5.81 -8.83 -2.26
C SER A 11 -7.01 -8.05 -2.77
N GLY A 12 -6.79 -7.06 -3.64
CA GLY A 12 -7.88 -6.31 -4.24
C GLY A 12 -8.68 -7.13 -5.24
N ASP A 13 -8.02 -7.91 -6.09
CA ASP A 13 -8.67 -8.79 -7.05
C ASP A 13 -9.52 -9.85 -6.33
N PHE A 14 -8.98 -10.46 -5.27
CA PHE A 14 -9.75 -11.38 -4.43
C PHE A 14 -10.97 -10.71 -3.81
N ALA A 15 -10.82 -9.49 -3.31
CA ALA A 15 -11.94 -8.76 -2.72
C ALA A 15 -13.01 -8.37 -3.74
N ALA A 16 -12.63 -8.06 -4.99
CA ALA A 16 -13.55 -7.84 -6.08
C ALA A 16 -14.36 -9.12 -6.40
N GLU A 17 -13.71 -10.28 -6.38
CA GLU A 17 -14.38 -11.57 -6.57
C GLU A 17 -15.35 -11.92 -5.44
N VAL A 18 -15.01 -11.59 -4.19
CA VAL A 18 -15.93 -11.75 -3.05
C VAL A 18 -17.13 -10.81 -3.16
N VAL A 19 -16.91 -9.53 -3.52
CA VAL A 19 -18.02 -8.57 -3.75
C VAL A 19 -18.92 -9.02 -4.89
N ALA A 20 -18.36 -9.63 -5.93
CA ALA A 20 -19.11 -10.20 -7.04
C ALA A 20 -19.76 -11.56 -6.71
N GLY A 21 -19.63 -12.08 -5.49
CA GLY A 21 -20.21 -13.33 -5.04
C GLY A 21 -19.57 -14.60 -5.62
N ARG A 22 -18.39 -14.47 -6.27
CA ARG A 22 -17.67 -15.60 -6.88
C ARG A 22 -16.77 -16.34 -5.88
N ARG A 23 -16.49 -15.72 -4.73
CA ARG A 23 -15.69 -16.28 -3.63
C ARG A 23 -16.27 -15.90 -2.29
N GLN A 24 -15.83 -16.62 -1.25
CA GLN A 24 -16.17 -16.37 0.14
C GLN A 24 -14.97 -15.77 0.90
N PRO A 25 -15.20 -14.84 1.85
CA PRO A 25 -14.11 -14.20 2.60
C PRO A 25 -13.15 -15.16 3.30
N HIS A 26 -13.63 -16.31 3.79
CA HIS A 26 -12.80 -17.30 4.48
C HIS A 26 -11.80 -18.02 3.55
N GLU A 27 -11.94 -17.88 2.23
CA GLU A 27 -11.02 -18.44 1.24
C GLU A 27 -9.76 -17.57 1.03
N LEU A 28 -9.68 -16.40 1.67
CA LEU A 28 -8.61 -15.42 1.47
C LEU A 28 -7.22 -16.04 1.63
N LEU A 29 -6.99 -16.76 2.74
CA LEU A 29 -5.68 -17.36 3.04
C LEU A 29 -5.38 -18.61 2.18
N ALA A 30 -6.40 -19.19 1.56
CA ALA A 30 -6.25 -20.29 0.62
C ALA A 30 -5.94 -19.79 -0.80
N HIS A 31 -6.15 -18.50 -1.09
CA HIS A 31 -5.85 -17.92 -2.38
C HIS A 31 -4.34 -17.66 -2.52
N GLY A 32 -3.69 -18.44 -3.39
CA GLY A 32 -2.23 -18.42 -3.59
C GLY A 32 -1.63 -17.02 -3.78
N PRO A 33 -2.15 -16.21 -4.72
CA PRO A 33 -1.65 -14.85 -4.94
C PRO A 33 -1.71 -13.94 -3.70
N VAL A 34 -2.81 -14.00 -2.94
CA VAL A 34 -2.94 -13.23 -1.69
C VAL A 34 -1.95 -13.71 -0.65
N ARG A 35 -1.79 -15.03 -0.51
CA ARG A 35 -0.82 -15.59 0.43
C ARG A 35 0.61 -15.17 0.08
N GLU A 36 0.97 -15.15 -1.19
CA GLU A 36 2.29 -14.71 -1.66
C GLU A 36 2.51 -13.21 -1.37
N GLU A 37 1.52 -12.37 -1.64
CA GLU A 37 1.56 -10.95 -1.29
C GLU A 37 1.76 -10.74 0.23
N LEU A 38 0.99 -11.44 1.06
CA LEU A 38 1.12 -11.37 2.51
C LEU A 38 2.51 -11.83 3.00
N LEU A 39 3.09 -12.85 2.39
CA LEU A 39 4.44 -13.31 2.72
C LEU A 39 5.49 -12.25 2.37
N VAL A 40 5.38 -11.60 1.21
CA VAL A 40 6.29 -10.51 0.80
C VAL A 40 6.18 -9.33 1.77
N GLN A 41 4.96 -8.92 2.12
CA GLN A 41 4.73 -7.84 3.07
C GLN A 41 5.27 -8.18 4.47
N ALA A 42 5.03 -9.41 4.95
CA ALA A 42 5.53 -9.87 6.24
C ALA A 42 7.07 -9.89 6.28
N GLN A 43 7.73 -10.32 5.21
CA GLN A 43 9.19 -10.25 5.10
C GLN A 43 9.69 -8.80 5.10
N GLY A 44 9.01 -7.89 4.39
CA GLY A 44 9.34 -6.46 4.41
C GLY A 44 9.23 -5.88 5.81
N LEU A 45 8.13 -6.18 6.51
CA LEU A 45 7.90 -5.73 7.88
C LEU A 45 8.94 -6.30 8.85
N SER A 46 9.30 -7.59 8.73
CA SER A 46 10.34 -8.21 9.56
C SER A 46 11.66 -7.45 9.43
N ARG A 47 12.08 -7.13 8.19
CA ARG A 47 13.33 -6.37 7.96
C ARG A 47 13.30 -4.99 8.60
N LEU A 48 12.14 -4.31 8.57
CA LEU A 48 11.97 -3.01 9.22
C LEU A 48 12.05 -3.14 10.74
N ILE A 49 11.41 -4.15 11.32
CA ILE A 49 11.47 -4.42 12.77
C ILE A 49 12.91 -4.75 13.19
N ASP A 50 13.61 -5.57 12.42
CA ASP A 50 15.00 -5.96 12.70
C ASP A 50 15.96 -4.77 12.68
N ALA A 51 15.67 -3.75 11.88
CA ALA A 51 16.45 -2.50 11.84
C ALA A 51 16.22 -1.58 13.05
N LEU A 52 15.19 -1.82 13.88
CA LEU A 52 14.93 -1.02 15.08
C LEU A 52 15.91 -1.34 16.22
N PRO A 53 16.20 -0.38 17.11
CA PRO A 53 16.97 -0.64 18.33
C PRO A 53 16.33 -1.74 19.21
N ALA A 54 17.15 -2.49 19.95
CA ALA A 54 16.70 -3.64 20.73
C ALA A 54 15.65 -3.25 21.77
N GLU A 55 15.79 -2.08 22.40
CA GLU A 55 14.87 -1.54 23.40
C GLU A 55 13.50 -1.24 22.77
N VAL A 56 13.50 -0.74 21.53
CA VAL A 56 12.27 -0.46 20.78
C VAL A 56 11.59 -1.76 20.38
N ARG A 57 12.34 -2.77 19.93
CA ARG A 57 11.79 -4.11 19.62
C ARG A 57 11.17 -4.78 20.84
N GLN A 58 11.82 -4.69 22.00
CA GLN A 58 11.31 -5.27 23.25
C GLN A 58 10.00 -4.60 23.69
N ARG A 59 9.94 -3.26 23.62
CA ARG A 59 8.70 -2.53 23.91
C ARG A 59 7.58 -2.90 22.92
N LEU A 60 7.91 -2.94 21.63
CA LEU A 60 6.96 -3.35 20.59
C LEU A 60 6.42 -4.76 20.85
N ALA A 61 7.29 -5.72 21.19
CA ALA A 61 6.88 -7.08 21.50
C ALA A 61 5.99 -7.17 22.76
N ALA A 62 6.25 -6.34 23.77
CA ALA A 62 5.44 -6.29 24.99
C ALA A 62 4.03 -5.74 24.74
N GLU A 63 3.88 -4.80 23.81
CA GLU A 63 2.61 -4.14 23.49
C GLU A 63 1.84 -4.81 22.34
N ALA A 64 2.52 -5.60 21.50
CA ALA A 64 1.96 -6.13 20.25
C ALA A 64 0.69 -6.96 20.47
N TRP A 65 0.66 -7.83 21.49
CA TRP A 65 -0.49 -8.70 21.73
C TRP A 65 -1.73 -7.90 22.17
N ALA A 66 -1.55 -7.00 23.13
CA ALA A 66 -2.64 -6.15 23.61
C ALA A 66 -3.16 -5.22 22.50
N GLY A 67 -2.26 -4.68 21.68
CA GLY A 67 -2.63 -3.87 20.51
C GLY A 67 -3.42 -4.67 19.48
N LEU A 68 -3.01 -5.92 19.20
CA LEU A 68 -3.73 -6.82 18.29
C LEU A 68 -5.12 -7.16 18.83
N GLU A 69 -5.24 -7.53 20.10
CA GLU A 69 -6.52 -7.81 20.74
C GLU A 69 -7.48 -6.62 20.65
N GLN A 70 -6.97 -5.41 20.92
CA GLN A 70 -7.76 -4.19 20.78
C GLN A 70 -8.24 -3.98 19.34
N GLN A 71 -7.36 -4.09 18.34
CA GLN A 71 -7.75 -3.91 16.94
C GLN A 71 -8.76 -4.97 16.48
N VAL A 72 -8.61 -6.23 16.90
CA VAL A 72 -9.56 -7.30 16.57
C VAL A 72 -10.91 -7.03 17.24
N ALA A 73 -10.92 -6.57 18.49
CA ALA A 73 -12.15 -6.20 19.18
C ALA A 73 -12.85 -5.02 18.50
N GLU A 74 -12.10 -3.98 18.12
CA GLU A 74 -12.62 -2.83 17.37
C GLU A 74 -13.28 -3.28 16.06
N LEU A 75 -12.58 -4.10 15.27
CA LEU A 75 -13.10 -4.67 14.02
C LEU A 75 -14.34 -5.53 14.22
N ALA A 76 -14.41 -6.31 15.31
CA ALA A 76 -15.54 -7.16 15.62
C ALA A 76 -16.79 -6.37 16.03
N THR A 77 -16.60 -5.18 16.61
CA THR A 77 -17.71 -4.27 16.99
C THR A 77 -18.10 -3.30 15.88
N MET A 78 -17.37 -3.29 14.77
CA MET A 78 -17.59 -2.36 13.68
C MET A 78 -18.78 -2.83 12.83
N ASP A 79 -19.91 -2.14 12.97
CA ASP A 79 -21.11 -2.42 12.18
C ASP A 79 -20.90 -2.10 10.70
N ALA A 80 -21.49 -2.90 9.81
CA ALA A 80 -21.32 -2.76 8.36
C ALA A 80 -21.75 -1.36 7.83
N GLU A 81 -22.71 -0.70 8.48
CA GLU A 81 -23.13 0.67 8.16
C GLU A 81 -22.10 1.73 8.61
N THR A 82 -21.34 1.45 9.68
CA THR A 82 -20.25 2.34 10.12
C THR A 82 -19.06 2.26 9.14
N VAL A 83 -18.84 1.08 8.56
CA VAL A 83 -17.83 0.90 7.51
C VAL A 83 -18.15 1.78 6.29
N GLU A 84 -19.41 1.84 5.85
CA GLU A 84 -19.84 2.67 4.71
C GLU A 84 -19.64 4.18 4.97
N ALA A 85 -19.87 4.64 6.20
CA ALA A 85 -19.57 6.03 6.59
C ALA A 85 -18.05 6.34 6.58
N THR A 86 -17.20 5.40 6.98
CA THR A 86 -15.75 5.52 6.79
C THR A 86 -15.32 5.33 5.33
N GLU A 87 -16.07 4.61 4.50
CA GLU A 87 -15.80 4.43 3.06
C GLU A 87 -15.88 5.78 2.33
N ASP A 88 -16.86 6.62 2.65
CA ASP A 88 -16.96 7.96 2.07
C ASP A 88 -15.85 8.89 2.56
N GLY A 89 -15.52 8.83 3.86
CA GLY A 89 -14.41 9.62 4.43
C GLY A 89 -13.03 9.23 3.86
N LEU A 90 -12.78 7.94 3.66
CA LEU A 90 -11.53 7.45 3.07
C LEU A 90 -11.45 7.73 1.57
N ARG A 91 -12.58 7.65 0.84
CA ARG A 91 -12.64 8.02 -0.58
C ARG A 91 -12.37 9.51 -0.78
N GLU A 92 -12.88 10.35 0.10
CA GLU A 92 -12.59 11.79 0.11
C GLU A 92 -11.11 12.07 0.43
N LEU A 93 -10.52 11.32 1.35
CA LEU A 93 -9.10 11.47 1.71
C LEU A 93 -8.16 10.97 0.60
N ALA A 94 -8.51 9.87 -0.06
CA ALA A 94 -7.81 9.36 -1.24
C ALA A 94 -7.94 10.30 -2.45
N ALA A 95 -9.11 10.89 -2.68
CA ALA A 95 -9.30 11.92 -3.71
C ALA A 95 -8.44 13.16 -3.45
N ARG A 96 -8.37 13.62 -2.19
CA ARG A 96 -7.47 14.72 -1.79
C ARG A 96 -5.99 14.38 -1.89
N ALA A 97 -5.62 13.12 -1.71
CA ALA A 97 -4.25 12.65 -1.90
C ALA A 97 -3.88 12.63 -3.40
N ALA A 98 -4.78 12.16 -4.26
CA ALA A 98 -4.61 12.17 -5.72
C ALA A 98 -4.52 13.60 -6.29
N ASP A 99 -5.29 14.55 -5.75
CA ASP A 99 -5.21 15.97 -6.11
C ASP A 99 -3.87 16.62 -5.71
N ARG A 100 -3.24 16.15 -4.64
CA ARG A 100 -1.89 16.61 -4.23
C ARG A 100 -0.78 16.02 -5.08
N GLU A 101 -1.01 14.88 -5.72
CA GLU A 101 -0.03 14.19 -6.57
C GLU A 101 -0.06 14.66 -8.04
N SER A 102 -0.86 15.68 -8.37
CA SER A 102 -0.74 16.44 -9.63
C SER A 102 0.08 17.72 -9.42
N PRO A 103 1.43 17.67 -9.51
CA PRO A 103 2.15 18.85 -9.96
C PRO A 103 1.77 19.06 -11.42
N ALA A 104 1.20 20.23 -11.67
CA ALA A 104 1.01 20.88 -12.95
C ALA A 104 1.88 20.32 -14.09
N ALA A 105 1.21 20.08 -15.23
CA ALA A 105 1.82 20.25 -16.53
C ALA A 105 2.56 21.59 -16.57
N ALA A 106 3.86 21.55 -16.26
CA ALA A 106 4.78 22.62 -16.59
C ALA A 106 5.25 22.35 -18.01
N ASP A 107 4.84 23.25 -18.91
CA ASP A 107 5.33 23.49 -20.26
C ASP A 107 6.50 22.59 -20.71
N ARG A 108 6.20 21.58 -21.53
CA ARG A 108 7.16 21.09 -22.52
C ARG A 108 6.77 21.68 -23.85
N ASP A 109 7.48 22.74 -24.22
CA ASP A 109 7.56 23.26 -25.57
C ASP A 109 8.05 22.13 -26.51
N PRO A 110 7.28 21.71 -27.53
CA PRO A 110 7.69 20.66 -28.46
C PRO A 110 8.41 21.30 -29.64
N GLY A 111 9.68 21.64 -29.46
CA GLY A 111 10.46 22.24 -30.54
C GLY A 111 11.94 22.46 -30.19
N ASP A 112 12.69 21.38 -29.97
CA ASP A 112 14.14 21.38 -30.23
C ASP A 112 14.66 19.93 -30.36
N ASP A 113 14.31 19.30 -31.48
CA ASP A 113 15.09 18.19 -32.05
C ASP A 113 16.25 18.82 -32.82
N ASP A 114 17.48 18.80 -32.28
CA ASP A 114 18.67 18.30 -32.98
C ASP A 114 19.99 18.54 -32.21
N ASP A 115 20.81 17.49 -32.25
CA ASP A 115 22.27 17.49 -32.34
C ASP A 115 23.17 17.94 -31.16
N GLY A 116 24.00 16.99 -30.69
CA GLY A 116 25.32 17.35 -30.14
C GLY A 116 25.90 16.49 -29.01
N TRP A 117 25.55 15.22 -28.84
CA TRP A 117 26.10 14.36 -27.77
C TRP A 117 27.44 13.66 -28.11
N TYR A 118 28.20 14.13 -29.11
CA TYR A 118 29.45 13.45 -29.51
C TYR A 118 30.77 14.21 -29.32
N ASP A 119 30.79 15.44 -28.80
CA ASP A 119 32.06 16.16 -28.58
C ASP A 119 32.29 16.56 -27.12
N ARG A 120 32.90 15.66 -26.33
CA ARG A 120 33.75 16.08 -25.21
C ARG A 120 35.04 15.27 -25.16
N PRO A 121 36.21 15.92 -25.30
CA PRO A 121 37.51 15.27 -25.14
C PRO A 121 37.77 14.94 -23.66
N TYR A 122 38.28 13.73 -23.41
CA TYR A 122 38.75 13.27 -22.11
C TYR A 122 39.89 14.17 -21.61
N LEU A 123 39.67 14.89 -20.51
CA LEU A 123 40.75 15.56 -19.79
C LEU A 123 41.56 14.51 -19.02
N GLU A 124 42.74 14.16 -19.55
CA GLU A 124 43.86 13.62 -18.78
C GLU A 124 44.17 14.56 -17.60
N GLN A 125 44.21 14.01 -16.39
CA GLN A 125 44.84 14.68 -15.25
C GLN A 125 46.30 14.21 -15.21
N VAL A 126 47.24 15.14 -15.39
CA VAL A 126 48.66 15.03 -15.03
C VAL A 126 48.91 15.90 -13.82
#